data_AF-A0A382SJW3-F1
#
_entry.id   AF-A0A382SJW3-F1
#
_cell.length_a   1.000
_cell.length_b   1.000
_cell.length_c   1.000
_cell.angle_alpha   90.00
_cell.angle_beta   90.00
_cell.angle_gamma   90.00
#
_symmetry.space_group_name_H-M   'P 1'
#
loop_
_entity.id
_entity.type
_entity.pdbx_description
1 polymer ?
#
loop_
_entity_poly.entity_id
_entity_poly.type
_entity_poly.pdbx_seq_one_letter_code
_entity_poly.pdbx_strand_id
1 'polypeptide(L)'
;MGAFSHLTRRKFLKSAAAGAGALAANKMLPEKLAAGGHNKILPPNGRFKDIELTYFQDNNWLHAPLWLSPTFQKDAGVSIKSRELYGGGDTVAKVLPQLLSRKPRFDWVQYPDLFFGQFAETGQLEPLDDYFAQYPSAQEYLDWVMPAYGEFYTKWDGKTYGIMLDGDIHVLHYRKN
;
A
#
# COMPACT_ATOMS: atom_id res chain seq x y z
N MET A 1 20.95 -17.92 -36.64
CA MET A 1 19.72 -17.21 -37.07
C MET A 1 18.61 -17.59 -36.10
N GLY A 2 17.93 -16.62 -35.49
CA GLY A 2 16.97 -16.90 -34.40
C GLY A 2 15.73 -17.66 -34.87
N ALA A 3 15.17 -18.50 -34.01
CA ALA A 3 14.06 -19.44 -34.29
C ALA A 3 12.77 -18.80 -34.87
N PHE A 4 12.69 -17.47 -34.93
CA PHE A 4 11.51 -16.72 -35.38
C PHE A 4 11.78 -15.78 -36.55
N SER A 5 12.95 -15.84 -37.17
CA SER A 5 13.37 -14.90 -38.24
C SER A 5 12.51 -14.97 -39.52
N HIS A 6 11.69 -16.00 -39.67
CA HIS A 6 10.83 -16.24 -40.84
C HIS A 6 9.35 -15.91 -40.57
N LEU A 7 8.98 -15.45 -39.37
CA LEU A 7 7.60 -15.10 -39.05
C LEU A 7 7.34 -13.61 -39.28
N THR A 8 6.20 -13.30 -39.91
CA THR A 8 5.71 -11.91 -39.96
C THR A 8 5.33 -11.45 -38.54
N ARG A 9 5.50 -10.16 -38.23
CA ARG A 9 5.18 -9.58 -36.90
C ARG A 9 3.79 -10.00 -36.39
N ARG A 10 2.78 -10.04 -37.28
CA ARG A 10 1.42 -10.47 -36.93
C ARG A 10 1.33 -11.95 -36.55
N LYS A 11 2.05 -12.83 -37.24
CA LYS A 11 2.10 -14.27 -36.89
C LYS A 11 2.84 -14.48 -35.57
N PHE A 12 3.95 -13.77 -35.36
CA PHE A 12 4.69 -13.79 -34.10
C PHE A 12 3.82 -13.35 -32.91
N LEU A 13 3.09 -12.24 -33.03
CA LEU A 13 2.19 -11.77 -31.96
C LEU A 13 1.05 -12.77 -31.68
N LYS A 14 0.49 -13.39 -32.71
CA LYS A 14 -0.55 -14.43 -32.53
C LYS A 14 0.00 -15.69 -31.86
N SER A 15 1.20 -16.15 -32.21
CA SER A 15 1.82 -17.31 -31.59
C SER A 15 2.28 -17.02 -30.16
N ALA A 16 2.79 -15.82 -29.89
CA ALA A 16 3.09 -15.37 -28.53
C ALA A 16 1.81 -15.27 -27.67
N ALA A 17 0.72 -14.72 -28.21
CA ALA A 17 -0.57 -14.64 -27.52
C ALA A 17 -1.19 -16.04 -27.27
N ALA A 18 -1.08 -16.96 -28.23
CA ALA A 18 -1.54 -18.34 -28.06
C ALA A 18 -0.70 -19.10 -27.02
N GLY A 19 0.62 -18.90 -27.02
CA GLY A 19 1.52 -19.47 -26.01
C GLY A 19 1.25 -18.92 -24.61
N ALA A 20 1.02 -17.62 -24.48
CA ALA A 20 0.62 -16.98 -23.23
C ALA A 20 -0.76 -17.47 -22.74
N GLY A 21 -1.72 -17.65 -23.65
CA GLY A 21 -3.03 -18.20 -23.35
C GLY A 21 -2.99 -19.66 -22.89
N ALA A 22 -2.14 -20.49 -23.51
CA ALA A 22 -1.92 -21.88 -23.10
C ALA A 22 -1.26 -21.99 -21.73
N LEU A 23 -0.33 -21.08 -21.40
CA LEU A 23 0.25 -20.97 -20.06
C LEU A 23 -0.82 -20.54 -19.05
N ALA A 24 -1.61 -19.51 -19.34
CA ALA A 24 -2.67 -19.04 -18.43
C ALA A 24 -3.79 -20.08 -18.18
N ALA A 25 -4.06 -20.97 -19.15
CA ALA A 25 -5.09 -22.00 -19.03
C ALA A 25 -4.63 -23.28 -18.31
N ASN A 26 -3.34 -23.45 -18.06
CA ASN A 26 -2.83 -24.68 -17.47
C ASN A 26 -3.07 -24.71 -15.95
N LYS A 27 -4.09 -25.47 -15.51
CA LYS A 27 -4.48 -25.69 -14.10
C LYS A 27 -3.40 -26.35 -13.22
N MET A 28 -2.26 -26.73 -13.80
CA MET A 28 -1.10 -27.29 -13.08
C MET A 28 -0.02 -26.25 -12.75
N LEU A 29 -0.19 -24.98 -13.12
CA LEU A 29 0.70 -23.93 -12.63
C LEU A 29 0.45 -23.73 -11.12
N PRO A 30 1.48 -23.81 -10.27
CA PRO A 30 1.36 -23.43 -8.86
C PRO A 30 0.76 -22.02 -8.79
N GLU A 31 -0.22 -21.78 -7.91
CA GLU A 31 -0.86 -20.44 -7.77
C GLU A 31 0.19 -19.32 -7.65
N LYS A 32 1.33 -19.59 -7.00
CA LYS A 32 2.46 -18.66 -6.85
C LYS A 32 3.12 -18.20 -8.16
N LEU A 33 2.91 -18.90 -9.28
CA LEU A 33 3.47 -18.59 -10.59
C LEU A 33 2.42 -18.08 -11.59
N ALA A 34 1.14 -18.09 -11.23
CA ALA A 34 0.11 -17.43 -12.01
C ALA A 34 0.17 -15.92 -11.75
N ALA A 35 0.14 -15.11 -12.80
CA ALA A 35 -0.07 -13.66 -12.70
C ALA A 35 -1.45 -13.39 -12.08
N GLY A 36 -1.52 -13.37 -10.75
CA GLY A 36 -2.76 -13.30 -9.96
C GLY A 36 -2.74 -14.06 -8.63
N GLY A 37 -1.75 -14.94 -8.38
CA GLY A 37 -1.59 -15.59 -7.09
C GLY A 37 -0.98 -14.65 -6.06
N HIS A 38 -1.79 -14.01 -5.24
CA HIS A 38 -1.31 -13.40 -4.00
C HIS A 38 -1.27 -14.47 -2.91
N ASN A 39 -0.21 -14.48 -2.10
CA ASN A 39 -0.25 -15.21 -0.84
C ASN A 39 -1.36 -14.58 0.01
N LYS A 40 -2.20 -15.41 0.65
CA LYS A 40 -3.28 -14.90 1.50
C LYS A 40 -2.73 -13.97 2.57
N ILE A 41 -3.33 -12.80 2.70
CA ILE A 41 -2.95 -11.82 3.72
C ILE A 41 -3.74 -12.15 4.99
N LEU A 42 -3.16 -12.99 5.86
CA LEU A 42 -3.80 -13.42 7.10
C LEU A 42 -3.20 -12.69 8.32
N PRO A 43 -4.03 -12.18 9.24
CA PRO A 43 -3.58 -11.72 10.54
C PRO A 43 -3.00 -12.88 11.39
N PRO A 44 -2.18 -12.60 12.42
CA PRO A 44 -1.49 -13.61 13.22
C PRO A 44 -2.44 -14.61 13.90
N ASN A 45 -3.65 -14.15 14.25
CA ASN A 45 -4.69 -14.97 14.90
C ASN A 45 -5.79 -15.43 13.92
N GLY A 46 -5.49 -15.43 12.63
CA GLY A 46 -6.47 -15.73 11.59
C GLY A 46 -7.37 -14.54 11.24
N ARG A 47 -8.38 -14.82 10.42
CA ARG A 47 -9.26 -13.81 9.81
C ARG A 47 -10.12 -13.08 10.85
N PHE A 48 -10.28 -11.77 10.70
CA PHE A 48 -11.18 -10.94 11.49
C PHE A 48 -12.66 -11.18 11.16
N LYS A 49 -13.55 -10.69 12.05
CA LYS A 49 -15.01 -10.77 11.93
C LYS A 49 -15.58 -9.63 11.09
N ASP A 50 -15.14 -9.52 9.83
CA ASP A 50 -15.67 -8.56 8.85
C ASP A 50 -15.75 -7.12 9.38
N ILE A 51 -14.58 -6.58 9.72
CA ILE A 51 -14.44 -5.22 10.23
C ILE A 51 -14.42 -4.25 9.04
N GLU A 52 -15.19 -3.17 9.11
CA GLU A 52 -15.12 -2.10 8.12
C GLU A 52 -14.50 -0.84 8.73
N LEU A 53 -13.48 -0.30 8.07
CA LEU A 53 -12.73 0.87 8.50
C LEU A 53 -13.11 2.11 7.69
N THR A 54 -12.98 3.26 8.32
CA THR A 54 -13.19 4.59 7.74
C THR A 54 -11.85 5.27 7.49
N TYR A 55 -11.67 5.79 6.28
CA TYR A 55 -10.39 6.29 5.78
C TYR A 55 -10.43 7.81 5.56
N PHE A 56 -9.42 8.52 6.05
CA PHE A 56 -9.22 9.94 5.75
C PHE A 56 -7.96 10.15 4.91
N GLN A 57 -8.09 10.74 3.72
CA GLN A 57 -7.05 10.69 2.70
C GLN A 57 -6.76 12.06 2.06
N ASP A 58 -5.47 12.35 1.86
CA ASP A 58 -5.02 13.39 0.93
C ASP A 58 -5.36 13.00 -0.53
N ASN A 59 -6.05 13.89 -1.23
CA ASN A 59 -6.51 13.70 -2.61
C ASN A 59 -5.40 13.72 -3.67
N ASN A 60 -4.18 14.12 -3.33
CA ASN A 60 -3.04 14.13 -4.25
C ASN A 60 -2.38 12.75 -4.41
N TRP A 61 -2.76 11.76 -3.59
CA TRP A 61 -2.03 10.50 -3.46
C TRP A 61 -2.84 9.29 -3.94
N LEU A 62 -2.12 8.22 -4.24
CA LEU A 62 -2.70 6.96 -4.69
C LEU A 62 -3.50 6.28 -3.55
N HIS A 63 -4.59 5.60 -3.90
CA HIS A 63 -5.53 4.99 -2.95
C HIS A 63 -5.49 3.46 -3.00
N ALA A 64 -4.27 2.90 -3.00
CA ALA A 64 -4.06 1.45 -3.01
C ALA A 64 -4.89 0.70 -1.95
N PRO A 65 -5.05 1.18 -0.70
CA PRO A 65 -5.86 0.47 0.29
C PRO A 65 -7.32 0.29 -0.10
N LEU A 66 -7.92 1.30 -0.75
CA LEU A 66 -9.30 1.22 -1.23
C LEU A 66 -9.41 0.22 -2.39
N TRP A 67 -8.43 0.21 -3.30
CA TRP A 67 -8.39 -0.78 -4.39
C TRP A 67 -8.20 -2.21 -3.91
N LEU A 68 -7.41 -2.38 -2.85
CA LEU A 68 -7.11 -3.69 -2.25
C LEU A 68 -8.15 -4.12 -1.20
N SER A 69 -9.12 -3.26 -0.86
CA SER A 69 -10.19 -3.56 0.10
C SER A 69 -10.93 -4.88 -0.17
N PRO A 70 -11.29 -5.25 -1.42
CA PRO A 70 -11.88 -6.56 -1.68
C PRO A 70 -10.97 -7.74 -1.31
N THR A 71 -9.67 -7.59 -1.54
CA THR A 71 -8.66 -8.61 -1.18
C THR A 71 -8.50 -8.71 0.33
N PHE A 72 -8.38 -7.57 1.02
CA PHE A 72 -8.32 -7.54 2.49
C PHE A 72 -9.59 -8.11 3.12
N GLN A 73 -10.75 -7.86 2.53
CA GLN A 73 -12.02 -8.40 3.03
C GLN A 73 -12.06 -9.91 2.87
N LYS A 74 -11.64 -10.42 1.71
CA LYS A 74 -11.59 -11.86 1.45
C LYS A 74 -10.61 -12.56 2.41
N ASP A 75 -9.40 -12.06 2.52
CA ASP A 75 -8.31 -12.77 3.22
C ASP A 75 -8.29 -12.46 4.71
N ALA A 76 -8.27 -11.19 5.08
CA ALA A 76 -8.12 -10.74 6.46
C ALA A 76 -9.46 -10.47 7.14
N GLY A 77 -10.57 -10.31 6.40
CA GLY A 77 -11.86 -9.92 6.97
C GLY A 77 -11.91 -8.45 7.40
N VAL A 78 -11.17 -7.60 6.69
CA VAL A 78 -11.15 -6.14 6.89
C VAL A 78 -11.39 -5.45 5.56
N SER A 79 -12.25 -4.43 5.55
CA SER A 79 -12.53 -3.62 4.37
C SER A 79 -12.56 -2.14 4.70
N ILE A 80 -12.59 -1.29 3.66
CA ILE A 80 -12.81 0.15 3.79
C ILE A 80 -14.28 0.44 3.46
N LYS A 81 -15.01 0.94 4.46
CA LYS A 81 -16.41 1.36 4.34
C LYS A 81 -16.56 2.65 3.56
N SER A 82 -15.76 3.64 3.92
CA SER A 82 -15.87 4.99 3.41
C SER A 82 -14.51 5.68 3.37
N ARG A 83 -14.42 6.66 2.48
CA ARG A 83 -13.27 7.54 2.33
C ARG A 83 -13.74 8.99 2.35
N GLU A 84 -13.16 9.78 3.24
CA GLU A 84 -13.24 11.24 3.21
C GLU A 84 -11.92 11.78 2.64
N LEU A 85 -12.01 12.73 1.70
CA LEU A 85 -10.87 13.33 1.02
C LEU A 85 -10.62 14.75 1.53
N TYR A 86 -9.36 15.15 1.57
CA TYR A 86 -8.95 16.53 1.79
C TYR A 86 -7.79 16.90 0.86
N GLY A 87 -7.51 18.19 0.66
CA GLY A 87 -6.36 18.63 -0.13
C GLY A 87 -5.09 18.58 0.69
N GLY A 88 -3.97 18.10 0.13
CA GLY A 88 -2.70 17.98 0.86
C GLY A 88 -2.19 19.28 1.51
N GLY A 89 -2.49 20.44 0.93
CA GLY A 89 -2.19 21.74 1.54
C GLY A 89 -2.98 22.03 2.83
N ASP A 90 -4.12 21.37 3.03
CA ASP A 90 -5.01 21.53 4.18
C ASP A 90 -4.76 20.47 5.28
N THR A 91 -3.73 19.63 5.14
CA THR A 91 -3.47 18.47 6.03
C THR A 91 -3.54 18.85 7.51
N VAL A 92 -2.80 19.87 7.94
CA VAL A 92 -2.78 20.31 9.34
C VAL A 92 -4.17 20.80 9.77
N ALA A 93 -4.82 21.63 8.97
CA ALA A 93 -6.13 22.19 9.29
C ALA A 93 -7.23 21.12 9.39
N LYS A 94 -7.06 19.98 8.72
CA LYS A 94 -8.05 18.90 8.64
C LYS A 94 -7.78 17.78 9.64
N VAL A 95 -6.52 17.38 9.81
CA VAL A 95 -6.14 16.22 10.62
C VAL A 95 -5.85 16.62 12.07
N LEU A 96 -5.13 17.72 12.30
CA LEU A 96 -4.71 18.10 13.66
C LEU A 96 -5.89 18.30 14.63
N PRO A 97 -6.99 19.02 14.27
CA PRO A 97 -8.11 19.19 15.20
C PRO A 97 -8.77 17.86 15.60
N GLN A 98 -8.80 16.88 14.69
CA GLN A 98 -9.36 15.55 14.93
C GLN A 98 -8.51 14.79 15.96
N LEU A 99 -7.17 14.82 15.81
CA LEU A 99 -6.25 14.25 16.78
C LEU A 99 -6.37 14.95 18.14
N LEU A 100 -6.31 16.28 18.18
CA LEU A 100 -6.42 17.05 19.43
C LEU A 100 -7.76 16.82 20.17
N SER A 101 -8.85 16.61 19.43
CA SER A 101 -10.15 16.28 20.01
C SER A 101 -10.21 14.90 20.66
N ARG A 102 -9.23 14.02 20.37
CA ARG A 102 -9.18 12.61 20.75
C ARG A 102 -10.39 11.79 20.30
N LYS A 103 -11.10 12.29 19.28
CA LYS A 103 -12.30 11.68 18.69
C LYS A 103 -12.27 11.82 17.17
N PRO A 104 -11.24 11.28 16.49
CA PRO A 104 -11.19 11.32 15.04
C PRO A 104 -12.41 10.60 14.45
N ARG A 105 -12.93 11.12 13.34
CA ARG A 105 -14.01 10.47 12.58
C ARG A 105 -13.52 9.40 11.62
N PHE A 106 -12.24 9.04 11.71
CA PHE A 106 -11.56 8.07 10.87
C PHE A 106 -10.83 7.07 11.75
N ASP A 107 -10.70 5.84 11.28
CA ASP A 107 -9.91 4.79 11.94
C ASP A 107 -8.43 4.91 11.56
N TRP A 108 -8.15 5.43 10.36
CA TRP A 108 -6.80 5.70 9.89
C TRP A 108 -6.77 6.86 8.89
N VAL A 109 -5.58 7.45 8.76
CA VAL A 109 -5.37 8.63 7.92
C VAL A 109 -4.08 8.49 7.11
N GLN A 110 -4.14 8.88 5.83
CA GLN A 110 -2.98 9.09 4.97
C GLN A 110 -2.75 10.59 4.83
N TYR A 111 -1.52 11.03 5.06
CA TYR A 111 -1.07 12.41 4.97
C TYR A 111 0.39 12.50 4.50
N PRO A 112 0.84 13.65 3.96
CA PRO A 112 2.25 13.87 3.65
C PRO A 112 3.15 13.76 4.89
N ASP A 113 4.29 13.07 4.73
CA ASP A 113 5.27 12.79 5.80
C ASP A 113 5.81 14.06 6.47
N LEU A 114 5.84 15.19 5.76
CA LEU A 114 6.33 16.46 6.29
C LEU A 114 5.54 16.95 7.54
N PHE A 115 4.32 16.47 7.74
CA PHE A 115 3.48 16.81 8.91
C PHE A 115 3.55 15.77 10.04
N PHE A 116 4.22 14.63 9.80
CA PHE A 116 4.24 13.50 10.71
C PHE A 116 4.70 13.87 12.12
N GLY A 117 5.82 14.58 12.26
CA GLY A 117 6.36 14.96 13.57
C GLY A 117 5.36 15.76 14.40
N GLN A 118 4.67 16.72 13.80
CA GLN A 118 3.63 17.52 14.47
C GLN A 118 2.47 16.66 14.96
N PHE A 119 2.10 15.61 14.23
CA PHE A 119 1.03 14.70 14.63
C PHE A 119 1.50 13.70 15.69
N ALA A 120 2.74 13.22 15.61
CA ALA A 120 3.35 12.37 16.62
C ALA A 120 3.45 13.10 17.98
N GLU A 121 3.83 14.39 17.98
CA GLU A 121 3.89 15.23 19.20
C GLU A 121 2.55 15.36 19.94
N THR A 122 1.41 15.15 19.26
CA THR A 122 0.10 15.15 19.93
C THR A 122 -0.08 13.98 20.91
N GLY A 123 0.73 12.92 20.75
CA GLY A 123 0.60 11.67 21.51
C GLY A 123 -0.68 10.90 21.21
N GLN A 124 -1.32 11.14 20.06
CA GLN A 124 -2.57 10.49 19.64
C GLN A 124 -2.37 9.44 18.55
N LEU A 125 -1.15 9.29 18.03
CA LEU A 125 -0.79 8.19 17.14
C LEU A 125 -0.36 6.98 17.98
N GLU A 126 -0.81 5.80 17.58
CA GLU A 126 -0.44 4.54 18.23
C GLU A 126 0.91 4.05 17.66
N PRO A 127 1.90 3.70 18.51
CA PRO A 127 3.10 3.01 18.06
C PRO A 127 2.78 1.65 17.44
N LEU A 128 3.40 1.36 16.31
CA LEU A 128 3.18 0.15 15.52
C LEU A 128 4.15 -0.99 15.85
N ASP A 129 5.16 -0.75 16.69
CA ASP A 129 6.25 -1.71 16.96
C ASP A 129 5.72 -3.05 17.51
N ASP A 130 4.78 -3.01 18.47
CA ASP A 130 4.15 -4.21 19.04
C ASP A 130 3.27 -4.95 18.03
N TYR A 131 2.73 -4.25 17.03
CA TYR A 131 1.98 -4.88 15.94
C TYR A 131 2.93 -5.56 14.97
N PHE A 132 4.04 -4.92 14.57
CA PHE A 132 5.05 -5.54 13.71
C PHE A 132 5.62 -6.82 14.34
N ALA A 133 5.88 -6.83 15.65
CA ALA A 133 6.37 -8.01 16.36
C ALA A 133 5.44 -9.25 16.23
N GLN A 134 4.15 -9.06 15.92
CA GLN A 134 3.19 -10.15 15.76
C GLN A 134 3.21 -10.79 14.36
N TYR A 135 3.77 -10.12 13.36
CA TYR A 135 3.79 -10.59 11.98
C TYR A 135 5.18 -11.13 11.62
N PRO A 136 5.33 -12.44 11.29
CA PRO A 136 6.63 -13.01 10.90
C PRO A 136 7.27 -12.32 9.69
N SER A 137 6.45 -11.76 8.79
CA SER A 137 6.89 -11.05 7.59
C SER A 137 7.17 -9.55 7.83
N ALA A 138 6.99 -9.03 9.06
CA ALA A 138 7.22 -7.62 9.34
C ALA A 138 8.67 -7.22 9.11
N GLN A 139 9.64 -8.07 9.50
CA GLN A 139 11.05 -7.76 9.28
C GLN A 139 11.40 -7.67 7.79
N GLU A 140 10.88 -8.57 6.97
CA GLU A 140 11.05 -8.52 5.51
C GLU A 140 10.51 -7.20 4.92
N TYR A 141 9.33 -6.76 5.40
CA TYR A 141 8.78 -5.47 5.02
C TYR A 141 9.66 -4.30 5.47
N LEU A 142 10.10 -4.28 6.73
CA LEU A 142 10.93 -3.21 7.28
C LEU A 142 12.29 -3.12 6.58
N ASP A 143 12.90 -4.26 6.23
CA ASP A 143 14.15 -4.34 5.47
C ASP A 143 13.97 -3.89 4.01
N TRP A 144 12.76 -4.06 3.45
CA TRP A 144 12.43 -3.61 2.10
C TRP A 144 12.19 -2.10 2.01
N VAL A 145 11.68 -1.47 3.07
CA VAL A 145 11.49 -0.02 3.12
C VAL A 145 12.85 0.68 3.05
N MET A 146 12.96 1.71 2.19
CA MET A 146 14.20 2.47 2.09
C MET A 146 14.56 3.11 3.44
N PRO A 147 15.83 3.05 3.90
CA PRO A 147 16.21 3.49 5.25
C PRO A 147 15.79 4.92 5.59
N ALA A 148 15.90 5.86 4.64
CA ALA A 148 15.47 7.24 4.85
C ALA A 148 13.96 7.36 5.10
N TYR A 149 13.16 6.56 4.41
CA TYR A 149 11.70 6.53 4.59
C TYR A 149 11.33 5.88 5.93
N GLY A 150 11.99 4.78 6.27
CA GLY A 150 11.77 4.11 7.56
C GLY A 150 12.24 4.92 8.78
N GLU A 151 13.14 5.88 8.60
CA GLU A 151 13.61 6.74 9.69
C GLU A 151 12.85 8.07 9.75
N PHE A 152 12.79 8.81 8.65
CA PHE A 152 12.25 10.18 8.67
C PHE A 152 10.74 10.24 8.53
N TYR A 153 10.11 9.27 7.85
CA TYR A 153 8.69 9.37 7.50
C TYR A 153 7.81 8.55 8.44
N THR A 154 8.39 7.59 9.16
CA THR A 154 7.62 6.67 9.99
C THR A 154 8.04 6.61 11.46
N LYS A 155 9.21 7.15 11.85
CA LYS A 155 9.68 7.08 13.24
C LYS A 155 9.75 8.43 13.95
N TRP A 156 9.30 8.42 15.19
CA TRP A 156 9.38 9.55 16.12
C TRP A 156 9.77 9.02 17.50
N ASP A 157 10.68 9.69 18.20
CA ASP A 157 11.14 9.29 19.55
C ASP A 157 11.51 7.78 19.65
N GLY A 158 12.19 7.27 18.61
CA GLY A 158 12.66 5.88 18.54
C GLY A 158 11.57 4.82 18.31
N LYS A 159 10.31 5.21 18.08
CA LYS A 159 9.19 4.30 17.81
C LYS A 159 8.63 4.48 16.41
N THR A 160 8.04 3.42 15.87
CA THR A 160 7.45 3.43 14.52
C THR A 160 5.96 3.75 14.62
N TYR A 161 5.47 4.71 13.84
CA TYR A 161 4.06 5.16 13.86
C TYR A 161 3.38 5.10 12.49
N GLY A 162 4.16 4.87 11.43
CA GLY A 162 3.67 4.87 10.05
C GLY A 162 3.98 3.58 9.30
N ILE A 163 3.12 3.25 8.36
CA ILE A 163 3.38 2.26 7.32
C ILE A 163 3.68 3.05 6.04
N MET A 164 4.85 2.79 5.45
CA MET A 164 5.23 3.35 4.16
C MET A 164 4.29 2.82 3.08
N LEU A 165 3.50 3.71 2.48
CA LEU A 165 2.57 3.41 1.39
C LEU A 165 3.09 3.88 0.03
N ASP A 166 3.68 5.08 0.01
CA ASP A 166 4.17 5.74 -1.19
C ASP A 166 5.34 6.67 -0.81
N GLY A 167 6.25 6.90 -1.75
CA GLY A 167 7.49 7.65 -1.49
C GLY A 167 7.84 8.55 -2.66
N ASP A 168 7.62 9.85 -2.48
CA ASP A 168 7.93 10.86 -3.47
C ASP A 168 9.40 11.25 -3.49
N ILE A 169 9.92 11.48 -4.69
CA ILE A 169 11.23 12.08 -4.92
C ILE A 169 11.09 13.31 -5.82
N HIS A 170 11.94 14.31 -5.57
CA HIS A 170 11.99 15.49 -6.42
C HIS A 170 12.79 15.19 -7.69
N VAL A 171 12.13 15.26 -8.84
CA VAL A 171 12.75 15.06 -10.15
C VAL A 171 12.65 16.34 -10.96
N LEU A 172 13.80 16.90 -11.35
CA LEU A 172 13.85 18.04 -12.25
C LEU A 172 13.48 17.61 -13.67
N HIS A 173 12.32 18.06 -14.12
CA HIS A 173 11.90 17.95 -15.52
C HIS A 173 12.14 19.30 -16.21
N TYR A 174 12.81 19.30 -17.35
CA TYR A 174 12.97 20.49 -18.19
C TYR A 174 12.52 20.21 -19.62
N ARG A 175 11.96 21.21 -20.29
CA ARG A 175 11.63 21.10 -21.71
C ARG A 175 12.91 21.17 -22.53
N LYS A 176 13.07 20.21 -23.44
CA LYS A 176 14.22 20.15 -24.33
C LYS A 176 14.19 21.25 -25.41
N ASN A 177 13.00 21.73 -25.77
CA ASN A 177 12.73 22.75 -26.79
C ASN A 177 11.75 23.80 -26.25
#